data_AF-A0A6J4TA99-F1
#
_entry.id   AF-A0A6J4TA99-F1
#
_cell.length_a   1.000
_cell.length_b   1.000
_cell.length_c   1.000
_cell.angle_alpha   90.00
_cell.angle_beta   90.00
_cell.angle_gamma   90.00
#
_symmetry.space_group_name_H-M   'P 1'
#
loop_
_entity.id
_entity.type
_entity.pdbx_description
1 polymer ?
#
loop_
_entity_poly.entity_id
_entity_poly.type
_entity_poly.pdbx_seq_one_letter_code
_entity_poly.pdbx_strand_id
1 'polypeptide(L)'
;MGAPPTEVAIHAPDAQRMGFFTDTTTCIGCKACEVACKQWNDLPADELRQGKGRSYDYTGSLSASSWRHVRFVETVKPTPELQAAAREALARGEGGKVPSLPVADEPPALAVTQHKPGERPAPGPIAEELPSLIEMAEGRSAASAPLGEAGGGADGALLDRWVFMSDVCKHCTNAGCLDACPTGALIRTEFETVIVQSDICNGCGYCVPSCPFGVINRDPYDGRAAKCTLC
;
A
#
# COMPACT_ATOMS: atom_id res chain seq x y z
N MET A 1 -0.97 32.76 12.88
CA MET A 1 0.41 32.33 12.58
C MET A 1 0.42 31.98 11.10
N GLY A 2 1.16 32.71 10.27
CA GLY A 2 1.19 32.48 8.83
C GLY A 2 1.90 31.16 8.51
N ALA A 3 1.44 30.48 7.46
CA ALA A 3 2.08 29.30 6.90
C ALA A 3 3.58 29.59 6.65
N PRO A 4 4.54 28.73 7.08
CA PRO A 4 5.95 28.91 6.79
C PRO A 4 6.21 29.09 5.29
N PRO A 5 7.30 29.76 4.88
CA PRO A 5 7.62 30.03 3.47
C PRO A 5 7.64 28.78 2.56
N THR A 6 7.87 27.60 3.13
CA THR A 6 7.82 26.29 2.45
C THR A 6 6.39 25.80 2.16
N GLU A 7 5.38 26.37 2.82
CA GLU A 7 3.95 26.15 2.56
C GLU A 7 3.37 27.15 1.55
N VAL A 8 4.16 28.10 1.03
CA VAL A 8 3.69 29.17 0.11
C VAL A 8 3.57 28.68 -1.35
N ALA A 9 3.78 27.40 -1.60
CA ALA A 9 3.70 26.87 -2.94
C ALA A 9 2.24 26.84 -3.43
N ILE A 10 1.91 27.82 -4.27
CA ILE A 10 0.71 27.84 -5.12
C ILE A 10 -0.58 27.93 -4.31
N HIS A 11 -0.84 29.05 -3.64
CA HIS A 11 -2.20 29.32 -3.15
C HIS A 11 -2.98 30.06 -4.25
N ALA A 12 -3.86 29.34 -4.97
CA ALA A 12 -4.86 29.98 -5.79
C ALA A 12 -5.97 30.53 -4.87
N PRO A 13 -6.41 31.80 -5.03
CA PRO A 13 -7.37 32.43 -4.11
C PRO A 13 -8.70 31.68 -3.96
N ASP A 14 -9.13 31.00 -5.03
CA ASP A 14 -10.43 30.34 -5.12
C ASP A 14 -10.33 28.79 -5.06
N ALA A 15 -9.12 28.24 -4.87
CA ALA A 15 -8.95 26.79 -4.79
C ALA A 15 -9.45 26.26 -3.44
N GLN A 16 -10.20 25.16 -3.51
CA GLN A 16 -10.71 24.47 -2.34
C GLN A 16 -9.80 23.30 -2.00
N ARG A 17 -9.63 23.03 -0.69
CA ARG A 17 -8.94 21.82 -0.21
C ARG A 17 -9.66 20.58 -0.73
N MET A 18 -8.91 19.66 -1.32
CA MET A 18 -9.42 18.40 -1.84
C MET A 18 -8.94 17.21 -1.00
N GLY A 19 -9.68 16.11 -1.08
CA GLY A 19 -9.34 14.84 -0.45
C GLY A 19 -10.08 13.71 -1.12
N PHE A 20 -9.58 12.49 -0.95
CA PHE A 20 -10.27 11.28 -1.43
C PHE A 20 -10.74 10.45 -0.23
N PHE A 21 -11.95 9.91 -0.35
CA PHE A 21 -12.54 9.00 0.61
C PHE A 21 -12.60 7.61 -0.03
N THR A 22 -12.10 6.60 0.67
CA THR A 22 -12.27 5.20 0.27
C THR A 22 -13.18 4.51 1.26
N ASP A 23 -14.38 4.16 0.83
CA ASP A 23 -15.31 3.35 1.61
C ASP A 23 -14.88 1.88 1.57
N THR A 24 -14.33 1.40 2.68
CA THR A 24 -13.87 0.02 2.84
C THR A 24 -15.02 -0.98 3.00
N THR A 25 -16.25 -0.52 3.24
CA THR A 25 -17.42 -1.40 3.35
C THR A 25 -17.95 -1.83 1.99
N THR A 26 -17.69 -1.03 0.95
CA THR A 26 -18.08 -1.30 -0.44
C THR A 26 -16.90 -1.85 -1.27
N CYS A 27 -15.67 -1.75 -0.76
CA CYS A 27 -14.49 -2.25 -1.46
C CYS A 27 -14.58 -3.76 -1.68
N ILE A 28 -14.32 -4.22 -2.91
CA ILE A 28 -14.36 -5.64 -3.30
C ILE A 28 -12.97 -6.24 -3.54
N GLY A 29 -11.89 -5.52 -3.21
CA GLY A 29 -10.53 -6.04 -3.36
C GLY A 29 -10.02 -6.15 -4.81
N CYS A 30 -10.66 -5.54 -5.81
CA CYS A 30 -10.35 -5.80 -7.22
C CYS A 30 -9.00 -5.28 -7.74
N LYS A 31 -8.25 -4.51 -6.95
CA LYS A 31 -6.97 -3.88 -7.32
C LYS A 31 -6.96 -2.98 -8.57
N ALA A 32 -8.11 -2.69 -9.18
CA ALA A 32 -8.21 -1.79 -10.35
C ALA A 32 -7.58 -0.41 -10.09
N CYS A 33 -7.69 0.07 -8.87
CA CYS A 33 -7.12 1.32 -8.41
C CYS A 33 -5.58 1.33 -8.31
N GLU A 34 -4.92 0.18 -8.11
CA GLU A 34 -3.46 0.07 -8.19
C GLU A 34 -3.01 0.20 -9.65
N VAL A 35 -3.68 -0.54 -10.54
CA VAL A 35 -3.41 -0.54 -11.99
C VAL A 35 -3.62 0.85 -12.57
N ALA A 36 -4.76 1.48 -12.27
CA ALA A 36 -5.06 2.83 -12.75
C ALA A 36 -4.05 3.86 -12.22
N CYS A 37 -3.63 3.73 -10.96
CA CYS A 37 -2.60 4.61 -10.38
C CYS A 37 -1.27 4.48 -11.13
N LYS A 38 -0.82 3.25 -11.40
CA LYS A 38 0.41 3.01 -12.15
C LYS A 38 0.30 3.51 -13.59
N GLN A 39 -0.81 3.21 -14.27
CA GLN A 39 -1.05 3.63 -15.65
C GLN A 39 -1.06 5.16 -15.79
N TRP A 40 -1.76 5.87 -14.90
CA TRP A 40 -1.85 7.32 -14.96
C TRP A 40 -0.51 8.02 -14.70
N ASN A 41 0.29 7.46 -13.79
CA ASN A 41 1.55 8.06 -13.36
C ASN A 41 2.77 7.43 -14.04
N ASP A 42 2.57 6.60 -15.07
CA ASP A 42 3.62 5.86 -15.79
C ASP A 42 4.60 5.13 -14.85
N LEU A 43 4.09 4.56 -13.76
CA LEU A 43 4.91 3.85 -12.77
C LEU A 43 5.25 2.44 -13.27
N PRO A 44 6.48 1.96 -13.02
CA PRO A 44 6.86 0.61 -13.42
C PRO A 44 6.01 -0.44 -12.70
N ALA A 45 5.82 -1.58 -13.37
CA ALA A 45 5.28 -2.76 -12.71
C ALA A 45 6.27 -3.24 -11.64
N ASP A 46 5.73 -3.65 -10.49
CA ASP A 46 6.57 -4.30 -9.49
C ASP A 46 6.78 -5.77 -9.86
N GLU A 47 7.89 -6.34 -9.40
CA GLU A 47 8.09 -7.78 -9.50
C GLU A 47 6.95 -8.48 -8.74
N LEU A 48 6.23 -9.38 -9.42
CA LEU A 48 5.23 -10.21 -8.76
C LEU A 48 5.93 -10.99 -7.64
N ARG A 49 5.43 -10.88 -6.40
CA ARG A 49 5.85 -11.75 -5.30
C ARG A 49 5.47 -13.19 -5.63
N GLN A 50 6.30 -13.88 -6.40
CA GLN A 50 6.16 -15.31 -6.64
C GLN A 50 6.61 -16.06 -5.39
N GLY A 51 5.72 -16.85 -4.80
CA GLY A 51 6.10 -17.92 -3.86
C GLY A 51 6.17 -17.59 -2.37
N LYS A 52 5.48 -16.56 -1.84
CA LYS A 52 5.37 -16.36 -0.38
C LYS A 52 4.00 -15.85 0.05
N GLY A 53 3.05 -16.78 0.25
CA GLY A 53 1.75 -16.54 0.88
C GLY A 53 0.60 -17.17 0.10
N ARG A 54 -0.49 -17.53 0.80
CA ARG A 54 -1.77 -17.92 0.17
C ARG A 54 -2.72 -16.73 -0.01
N SER A 55 -2.32 -15.54 0.42
CA SER A 55 -3.11 -14.32 0.28
C SER A 55 -3.13 -13.78 -1.16
N TYR A 56 -4.25 -13.15 -1.54
CA TYR A 56 -4.40 -12.37 -2.76
C TYR A 56 -3.63 -11.04 -2.71
N ASP A 57 -3.05 -10.68 -1.57
CA ASP A 57 -2.15 -9.54 -1.46
C ASP A 57 -0.74 -9.82 -2.03
N TYR A 58 -0.64 -9.80 -3.36
CA TYR A 58 0.64 -9.93 -4.07
C TYR A 58 1.47 -8.64 -4.16
N THR A 59 0.88 -7.48 -3.83
CA THR A 59 1.57 -6.18 -3.93
C THR A 59 2.46 -5.97 -2.70
N GLY A 60 2.00 -6.46 -1.54
CA GLY A 60 2.78 -6.51 -0.30
C GLY A 60 2.84 -5.18 0.43
N SER A 61 3.57 -4.20 -0.12
CA SER A 61 3.76 -2.90 0.52
C SER A 61 3.90 -1.77 -0.48
N LEU A 62 3.56 -0.55 -0.04
CA LEU A 62 3.85 0.66 -0.78
C LEU A 62 5.36 0.83 -1.01
N SER A 63 5.72 1.40 -2.15
CA SER A 63 7.11 1.62 -2.57
C SER A 63 7.23 2.92 -3.38
N ALA A 64 8.41 3.22 -3.91
CA ALA A 64 8.59 4.34 -4.82
C ALA A 64 7.85 4.15 -6.16
N SER A 65 7.50 2.92 -6.54
CA SER A 65 6.75 2.55 -7.75
C SER A 65 5.32 2.07 -7.48
N SER A 66 4.95 1.84 -6.22
CA SER A 66 3.61 1.41 -5.79
C SER A 66 3.02 2.40 -4.80
N TRP A 67 2.27 3.38 -5.32
CA TRP A 67 1.73 4.49 -4.54
C TRP A 67 0.34 4.23 -3.94
N ARG A 68 -0.30 3.16 -4.40
CA ARG A 68 -1.58 2.67 -3.91
C ARG A 68 -1.51 1.16 -3.79
N HIS A 69 -2.06 0.62 -2.70
CA HIS A 69 -2.04 -0.79 -2.38
C HIS A 69 -3.38 -1.18 -1.75
N VAL A 70 -4.01 -2.24 -2.28
CA VAL A 70 -5.17 -2.89 -1.68
C VAL A 70 -4.65 -4.05 -0.84
N ARG A 71 -4.61 -3.82 0.47
CA ARG A 71 -4.23 -4.82 1.45
C ARG A 71 -5.41 -5.74 1.76
N PHE A 72 -5.14 -7.05 1.72
CA PHE A 72 -6.10 -8.08 2.10
C PHE A 72 -5.86 -8.44 3.56
N VAL A 73 -6.81 -8.08 4.43
CA VAL A 73 -6.75 -8.43 5.85
C VAL A 73 -7.68 -9.61 6.07
N GLU A 74 -7.08 -10.79 6.11
CA GLU A 74 -7.78 -12.05 6.32
C GLU A 74 -7.83 -12.35 7.82
N THR A 75 -8.96 -12.04 8.44
CA THR A 75 -9.14 -12.25 9.87
C THR A 75 -9.61 -13.66 10.15
N VAL A 76 -8.96 -14.31 11.11
CA VAL A 76 -9.35 -15.62 11.63
C VAL A 76 -10.34 -15.44 12.77
N LYS A 77 -11.30 -16.34 12.89
CA LYS A 77 -12.28 -16.29 13.98
C LYS A 77 -11.57 -16.38 15.33
N PRO A 78 -11.72 -15.38 16.22
CA PRO A 78 -11.11 -15.42 17.55
C PRO A 78 -11.65 -16.60 18.36
N THR A 79 -10.78 -17.27 19.13
CA THR A 79 -11.21 -18.33 20.05
C THR A 79 -12.13 -17.76 21.14
N PRO A 80 -13.00 -18.57 21.77
CA PRO A 80 -13.87 -18.11 22.85
C PRO A 80 -13.12 -17.42 23.99
N GLU A 81 -11.91 -17.88 24.31
CA GLU A 81 -11.04 -17.31 25.34
C GLU A 81 -10.56 -15.90 24.94
N LEU A 82 -10.13 -15.72 23.69
CA LEU A 82 -9.69 -14.44 23.17
C LEU A 82 -10.84 -13.42 23.13
N GLN A 83 -12.04 -13.88 22.79
CA GLN A 83 -13.25 -13.05 22.83
C GLN A 83 -13.62 -12.65 24.26
N ALA A 84 -13.48 -13.55 25.24
CA ALA A 84 -13.75 -13.26 26.65
C ALA A 84 -12.75 -12.23 27.19
N ALA A 85 -11.45 -12.41 26.92
CA ALA A 85 -10.41 -11.46 27.30
C ALA A 85 -10.64 -10.07 26.68
N ALA A 86 -11.04 -10.00 25.41
CA ALA A 86 -11.37 -8.74 24.76
C ALA A 86 -12.58 -8.04 25.41
N ARG A 87 -13.66 -8.79 25.73
CA ARG A 87 -14.83 -8.24 26.45
C ARG A 87 -14.47 -7.71 27.83
N GLU A 88 -13.61 -8.42 28.56
CA GLU A 88 -13.15 -7.99 29.89
C GLU A 88 -12.30 -6.71 29.79
N ALA A 89 -11.35 -6.66 28.86
CA ALA A 89 -10.52 -5.47 28.63
C ALA A 89 -11.37 -4.25 28.26
N LEU A 90 -12.39 -4.44 27.41
CA LEU A 90 -13.35 -3.39 27.07
C LEU A 90 -14.16 -2.94 28.30
N ALA A 91 -14.63 -3.88 29.13
CA ALA A 91 -15.38 -3.56 30.36
C ALA A 91 -14.54 -2.77 31.38
N ARG A 92 -13.22 -2.99 31.41
CA ARG A 92 -12.28 -2.23 32.25
C ARG A 92 -11.89 -0.87 31.65
N GLY A 93 -12.38 -0.51 30.45
CA GLY A 93 -12.04 0.74 29.77
C GLY A 93 -10.60 0.78 29.26
N GLU A 94 -9.94 -0.37 29.07
CA GLU A 94 -8.54 -0.45 28.66
C GLU A 94 -8.38 -0.32 27.14
N GLY A 95 -8.70 0.86 26.60
CA GLY A 95 -8.44 1.20 25.19
C GLY A 95 -6.96 0.97 24.84
N GLY A 96 -6.70 0.23 23.75
CA GLY A 96 -5.36 -0.09 23.27
C GLY A 96 -4.70 -1.34 23.88
N LYS A 97 -5.29 -1.96 24.92
CA LYS A 97 -4.86 -3.25 25.48
C LYS A 97 -5.76 -4.43 25.11
N VAL A 98 -6.76 -4.18 24.25
CA VAL A 98 -7.60 -5.25 23.71
C VAL A 98 -6.71 -6.19 22.88
N PRO A 99 -6.79 -7.52 23.08
CA PRO A 99 -6.01 -8.46 22.29
C PRO A 99 -6.23 -8.23 20.79
N SER A 100 -5.14 -8.23 20.01
CA SER A 100 -5.21 -8.07 18.56
C SER A 100 -5.97 -9.22 17.92
N LEU A 101 -6.76 -8.92 16.89
CA LEU A 101 -7.40 -9.94 16.09
C LEU A 101 -6.32 -10.77 15.38
N PRO A 102 -6.41 -12.12 15.41
CA PRO A 102 -5.49 -12.97 14.67
C PRO A 102 -5.70 -12.76 13.17
N VAL A 103 -4.63 -12.42 12.45
CA VAL A 103 -4.60 -12.28 10.99
C VAL A 103 -3.86 -13.49 10.42
N ALA A 104 -4.43 -14.13 9.39
CA ALA A 104 -3.96 -15.41 8.87
C ALA A 104 -2.53 -15.35 8.28
N ASP A 105 -2.12 -14.19 7.80
CA ASP A 105 -0.81 -13.94 7.21
C ASP A 105 -0.23 -12.64 7.79
N GLU A 106 0.28 -12.66 9.03
CA GLU A 106 1.03 -11.52 9.55
C GLU A 106 2.28 -11.32 8.66
N PRO A 107 2.38 -10.22 7.87
CA PRO A 107 3.51 -10.05 6.99
C PRO A 107 4.77 -9.88 7.85
N PRO A 108 5.92 -10.46 7.46
CA PRO A 108 7.16 -10.18 8.17
C PRO A 108 7.38 -8.68 8.18
N ALA A 109 7.74 -8.14 9.35
CA ALA A 109 8.10 -6.74 9.55
C ALA A 109 8.88 -6.21 8.34
N LEU A 110 8.37 -5.11 7.74
CA LEU A 110 8.96 -4.31 6.65
C LEU A 110 10.40 -4.72 6.30
N ALA A 111 10.53 -5.78 5.48
CA ALA A 111 11.81 -6.10 4.88
C ALA A 111 11.94 -5.17 3.68
N VAL A 112 12.64 -4.06 3.87
CA VAL A 112 13.10 -3.19 2.77
C VAL A 112 13.87 -4.09 1.80
N THR A 113 13.25 -4.46 0.68
CA THR A 113 13.96 -5.18 -0.38
C THR A 113 14.98 -4.20 -0.95
N GLN A 114 16.24 -4.46 -0.66
CA GLN A 114 17.35 -3.68 -1.21
C GLN A 114 17.47 -4.03 -2.70
N HIS A 115 16.88 -3.21 -3.57
CA HIS A 115 17.22 -3.24 -4.99
C HIS A 115 18.64 -2.67 -5.19
N LYS A 116 19.40 -3.27 -6.09
CA LYS A 116 20.73 -2.79 -6.47
C LYS A 116 20.59 -1.40 -7.11
N PRO A 117 21.27 -0.36 -6.62
CA PRO A 117 21.15 0.98 -7.18
C PRO A 117 21.53 1.02 -8.67
N GLY A 118 20.70 1.67 -9.50
CA GLY A 118 21.07 2.10 -10.84
C GLY A 118 20.60 1.26 -12.04
N GLU A 119 19.80 0.21 -11.86
CA GLU A 119 19.33 -0.63 -12.99
C GLU A 119 17.82 -0.85 -12.96
N ARG A 120 17.07 -0.05 -13.74
CA ARG A 120 15.62 -0.22 -13.89
C ARG A 120 15.34 -1.61 -14.49
N PRO A 121 14.48 -2.45 -13.91
CA PRO A 121 13.98 -3.63 -14.62
C PRO A 121 13.33 -3.14 -15.91
N ALA A 122 13.66 -3.81 -17.00
CA ALA A 122 13.01 -3.56 -18.27
C ALA A 122 11.48 -3.60 -18.06
N PRO A 123 10.69 -2.76 -18.76
CA PRO A 123 9.25 -2.98 -18.80
C PRO A 123 9.03 -4.46 -19.15
N GLY A 124 8.25 -5.15 -18.31
CA GLY A 124 7.82 -6.51 -18.63
C GLY A 124 7.26 -6.54 -20.04
N PRO A 125 7.35 -7.68 -20.74
CA PRO A 125 6.98 -7.77 -22.15
C PRO A 125 5.61 -7.11 -22.37
N ILE A 126 5.56 -6.21 -23.35
CA ILE A 126 4.29 -5.72 -23.89
C ILE A 126 3.46 -6.92 -24.32
N ALA A 127 2.13 -6.80 -24.24
CA ALA A 127 1.14 -7.88 -24.38
C ALA A 127 1.24 -8.77 -25.63
N GLU A 128 2.18 -8.54 -26.54
CA GLU A 128 2.46 -9.35 -27.73
C GLU A 128 3.25 -10.64 -27.45
N GLU A 129 3.85 -10.81 -26.26
CA GLU A 129 4.60 -12.04 -25.89
C GLU A 129 3.94 -12.90 -24.78
N LEU A 130 2.72 -12.55 -24.35
CA LEU A 130 1.94 -13.44 -23.50
C LEU A 130 1.30 -14.53 -24.38
N PRO A 131 1.45 -15.83 -24.07
CA PRO A 131 0.78 -16.88 -24.82
C PRO A 131 -0.72 -16.61 -24.85
N SER A 132 -1.33 -16.83 -26.01
CA SER A 132 -2.74 -16.50 -26.20
C SER A 132 -3.58 -17.22 -25.14
N LEU A 133 -4.67 -16.58 -24.70
CA LEU A 133 -5.63 -17.21 -23.76
C LEU A 133 -6.14 -18.58 -24.26
N ILE A 134 -6.03 -18.82 -25.57
CA ILE A 134 -6.35 -20.09 -26.24
C ILE A 134 -5.30 -21.15 -25.94
N GLU A 135 -3.99 -20.83 -26.02
CA GLU A 135 -2.91 -21.78 -25.71
C GLU A 135 -2.90 -22.19 -24.23
N MET A 136 -3.31 -21.28 -23.33
CA MET A 136 -3.48 -21.60 -21.91
C MET A 136 -4.73 -22.46 -21.64
N ALA A 137 -5.71 -22.47 -22.55
CA ALA A 137 -6.95 -23.25 -22.43
C ALA A 137 -6.85 -24.66 -23.03
N GLU A 138 -5.94 -24.90 -23.97
CA GLU A 138 -5.81 -26.18 -24.71
C GLU A 138 -4.95 -27.25 -24.01
N GLY A 139 -4.54 -27.02 -22.76
CA GLY A 139 -4.33 -28.06 -21.76
C GLY A 139 -3.61 -29.35 -22.18
N ARG A 140 -2.28 -29.32 -22.34
CA ARG A 140 -1.45 -30.50 -21.99
C ARG A 140 -1.20 -30.51 -20.48
N SER A 141 -2.30 -30.72 -19.76
CA SER A 141 -2.37 -30.79 -18.31
C SER A 141 -1.82 -32.14 -17.83
N ALA A 142 -0.78 -32.08 -16.99
CA ALA A 142 -0.57 -33.11 -15.99
C ALA A 142 -1.78 -33.06 -15.04
N ALA A 143 -2.67 -34.05 -15.19
CA ALA A 143 -3.79 -34.39 -14.32
C ALA A 143 -4.21 -33.29 -13.33
N SER A 144 -5.22 -32.50 -13.72
CA SER A 144 -5.97 -31.68 -12.77
C SER A 144 -6.63 -32.61 -11.76
N ALA A 145 -6.08 -32.66 -10.54
CA ALA A 145 -6.81 -33.13 -9.39
C ALA A 145 -8.16 -32.39 -9.34
N PRO A 146 -9.26 -33.08 -8.96
CA PRO A 146 -10.52 -32.39 -8.77
C PRO A 146 -10.31 -31.26 -7.77
N LEU A 147 -11.10 -30.19 -7.88
CA LEU A 147 -11.24 -29.16 -6.85
C LEU A 147 -11.71 -29.84 -5.56
N GLY A 148 -10.76 -30.47 -4.87
CA GLY A 148 -10.92 -31.04 -3.55
C GLY A 148 -11.23 -29.90 -2.62
N GLU A 149 -12.18 -30.18 -1.74
CA GLU A 149 -12.67 -29.32 -0.68
C GLU A 149 -11.61 -28.33 -0.21
N ALA A 150 -11.99 -27.05 -0.13
CA ALA A 150 -11.16 -26.00 0.45
C ALA A 150 -10.85 -26.37 1.90
N GLY A 151 -9.81 -27.18 2.07
CA GLY A 151 -9.29 -27.63 3.34
C GLY A 151 -8.81 -26.41 4.07
N GLY A 152 -9.42 -26.17 5.24
CA GLY A 152 -9.06 -25.11 6.15
C GLY A 152 -7.55 -25.03 6.33
N GLY A 153 -7.07 -23.80 6.52
CA GLY A 153 -5.69 -23.54 6.87
C GLY A 153 -5.21 -24.50 7.97
N ALA A 154 -3.95 -24.93 7.85
CA ALA A 154 -3.24 -25.61 8.92
C ALA A 154 -3.60 -24.94 10.24
N ASP A 155 -4.10 -25.75 11.18
CA ASP A 155 -4.54 -25.37 12.53
C ASP A 155 -6.03 -25.01 12.70
N GLY A 156 -6.95 -25.60 11.94
CA GLY A 156 -8.39 -25.63 12.29
C GLY A 156 -9.07 -24.27 12.49
N ALA A 157 -8.39 -23.19 12.11
CA ALA A 157 -8.81 -21.84 12.36
C ALA A 157 -9.68 -21.39 11.20
N LEU A 158 -10.97 -21.22 11.48
CA LEU A 158 -11.95 -20.81 10.46
C LEU A 158 -11.70 -19.34 10.10
N LEU A 159 -11.44 -19.06 8.82
CA LEU A 159 -11.46 -17.70 8.28
C LEU A 159 -12.83 -17.08 8.56
N ASP A 160 -12.85 -15.88 9.15
CA ASP A 160 -14.08 -15.22 9.61
C ASP A 160 -14.54 -14.14 8.63
N ARG A 161 -13.62 -13.24 8.25
CA ARG A 161 -13.93 -12.07 7.41
C ARG A 161 -12.71 -11.61 6.62
N TRP A 162 -12.97 -11.07 5.43
CA TRP A 162 -11.99 -10.36 4.62
C TRP A 162 -12.25 -8.86 4.73
N VAL A 163 -11.21 -8.09 5.01
CA VAL A 163 -11.25 -6.62 4.99
C VAL A 163 -10.29 -6.14 3.92
N PHE A 164 -10.79 -5.30 3.03
CA PHE A 164 -9.97 -4.68 2.01
C PHE A 164 -9.68 -3.24 2.39
N MET A 165 -8.39 -2.92 2.50
CA MET A 165 -7.93 -1.59 2.86
C MET A 165 -7.16 -1.01 1.69
N SER A 166 -7.57 0.18 1.23
CA SER A 166 -6.76 0.92 0.25
C SER A 166 -5.75 1.80 1.00
N ASP A 167 -4.52 1.33 1.08
CA ASP A 167 -3.39 2.06 1.62
C ASP A 167 -2.79 2.97 0.51
N VAL A 168 -2.60 4.24 0.87
CA VAL A 168 -2.21 5.35 -0.03
C VAL A 168 -1.96 6.59 0.84
N CYS A 169 -1.18 7.55 0.32
CA CYS A 169 -0.88 8.81 1.01
C CYS A 169 -2.14 9.51 1.52
N LYS A 170 -2.08 10.02 2.75
CA LYS A 170 -3.21 10.68 3.41
C LYS A 170 -3.25 12.20 3.20
N HIS A 171 -2.24 12.76 2.51
CA HIS A 171 -2.10 14.22 2.26
C HIS A 171 -2.41 15.06 3.51
N CYS A 172 -1.70 14.74 4.60
CA CYS A 172 -2.02 15.24 5.93
C CYS A 172 -2.03 16.77 6.03
N THR A 173 -2.97 17.32 6.80
CA THR A 173 -2.98 18.74 7.18
C THR A 173 -1.71 19.11 7.94
N ASN A 174 -1.19 18.24 8.80
CA ASN A 174 0.12 18.38 9.44
C ASN A 174 0.99 17.21 8.98
N ALA A 175 1.83 17.47 7.98
CA ALA A 175 2.56 16.42 7.28
C ALA A 175 3.99 16.31 7.78
N GLY A 176 4.26 15.32 8.63
CA GLY A 176 5.61 15.09 9.16
C GLY A 176 6.68 14.90 8.07
N CYS A 177 6.32 14.35 6.91
CA CYS A 177 7.24 14.24 5.77
C CYS A 177 7.61 15.60 5.15
N LEU A 178 6.70 16.57 5.15
CA LEU A 178 6.96 17.94 4.73
C LEU A 178 7.83 18.65 5.77
N ASP A 179 7.44 18.58 7.04
CA ASP A 179 8.13 19.26 8.15
C ASP A 179 9.57 18.76 8.32
N ALA A 180 9.83 17.48 8.04
CA ALA A 180 11.16 16.89 8.16
C ALA A 180 12.08 17.13 6.95
N CYS A 181 11.57 17.65 5.83
CA CYS A 181 12.35 17.78 4.61
C CYS A 181 13.34 18.95 4.69
N PRO A 182 14.66 18.71 4.75
CA PRO A 182 15.64 19.79 4.90
C PRO A 182 15.85 20.61 3.62
N THR A 183 15.43 20.09 2.46
CA THR A 183 15.62 20.76 1.16
C THR A 183 14.42 21.60 0.72
N GLY A 184 13.28 21.48 1.42
CA GLY A 184 12.02 22.07 0.95
C GLY A 184 11.44 21.39 -0.29
N ALA A 185 11.87 20.16 -0.62
CA ALA A 185 11.37 19.44 -1.79
C ALA A 185 9.93 18.92 -1.62
N LEU A 186 9.37 18.92 -0.41
CA LEU A 186 7.96 18.62 -0.18
C LEU A 186 7.19 19.91 0.01
N ILE A 187 6.13 20.06 -0.76
CA ILE A 187 5.30 21.26 -0.79
C ILE A 187 3.82 20.90 -0.65
N ARG A 188 3.00 21.88 -0.28
CA ARG A 188 1.54 21.82 -0.45
C ARG A 188 1.19 22.44 -1.80
N THR A 189 0.12 21.95 -2.42
CA THR A 189 -0.50 22.54 -3.62
C THR A 189 -1.66 23.44 -3.22
N GLU A 190 -2.29 24.09 -4.21
CA GLU A 190 -3.53 24.86 -4.05
C GLU A 190 -4.71 24.04 -3.52
N PHE A 191 -4.68 22.72 -3.73
CA PHE A 191 -5.68 21.78 -3.23
C PHE A 191 -5.30 21.18 -1.88
N GLU A 192 -4.24 21.71 -1.26
CA GLU A 192 -3.69 21.27 0.01
C GLU A 192 -3.17 19.82 0.00
N THR A 193 -2.81 19.34 -1.19
CA THR A 193 -2.17 18.05 -1.36
C THR A 193 -0.67 18.22 -1.13
N VAL A 194 -0.08 17.36 -0.32
CA VAL A 194 1.38 17.33 -0.17
C VAL A 194 1.98 16.58 -1.35
N ILE A 195 2.97 17.12 -2.06
CA ILE A 195 3.68 16.44 -3.18
C ILE A 195 5.21 16.54 -3.02
N VAL A 196 5.95 15.72 -3.78
CA VAL A 196 7.42 15.79 -3.83
C VAL A 196 7.81 16.45 -5.16
N GLN A 197 8.64 17.48 -5.10
CA GLN A 197 9.29 18.08 -6.26
C GLN A 197 10.58 17.32 -6.56
N SER A 198 10.51 16.42 -7.53
CA SER A 198 11.63 15.52 -7.86
C SER A 198 12.90 16.27 -8.27
N ASP A 199 12.78 17.40 -8.94
CA ASP A 199 13.90 18.27 -9.32
C ASP A 199 14.63 18.90 -8.12
N ILE A 200 13.93 19.14 -7.01
CA ILE A 200 14.49 19.68 -5.76
C ILE A 200 14.94 18.57 -4.81
N CYS A 201 14.34 17.39 -4.90
CA CYS A 201 14.64 16.27 -4.01
C CYS A 201 16.08 15.76 -4.24
N ASN A 202 16.90 15.80 -3.18
CA ASN A 202 18.26 15.27 -3.19
C ASN A 202 18.36 13.82 -2.65
N GLY A 203 17.24 13.20 -2.28
CA GLY A 203 17.22 11.83 -1.78
C GLY A 203 17.72 11.62 -0.35
N CYS A 204 17.77 12.65 0.52
CA CYS A 204 18.21 12.47 1.92
C CYS A 204 17.37 11.46 2.74
N GLY A 205 16.10 11.26 2.37
CA GLY A 205 15.24 10.24 2.97
C GLY A 205 14.65 10.58 4.34
N TYR A 206 14.84 11.78 4.87
CA TYR A 206 14.29 12.17 6.20
C TYR A 206 12.76 12.09 6.26
N CYS A 207 12.11 12.30 5.12
CA CYS A 207 10.67 12.18 4.99
C CYS A 207 10.13 10.75 5.19
N VAL A 208 10.95 9.71 4.98
CA VAL A 208 10.56 8.30 5.08
C VAL A 208 10.20 7.90 6.52
N PRO A 209 11.12 8.01 7.52
CA PRO A 209 10.77 7.68 8.90
C PRO A 209 9.80 8.67 9.54
N SER A 210 9.71 9.90 9.02
CA SER A 210 8.78 10.92 9.53
C SER A 210 7.33 10.70 9.09
N CYS A 211 7.07 9.82 8.13
CA CYS A 211 5.72 9.51 7.71
C CYS A 211 5.13 8.37 8.58
N PRO A 212 4.11 8.64 9.42
CA PRO A 212 3.53 7.60 10.29
C PRO A 212 2.74 6.53 9.52
N PHE A 213 2.50 6.74 8.22
CA PHE A 213 1.70 5.86 7.37
C PHE A 213 2.55 5.03 6.40
N GLY A 214 3.88 5.21 6.35
CA GLY A 214 4.75 4.43 5.47
C GLY A 214 4.48 4.61 3.96
N VAL A 215 3.92 5.75 3.55
CA VAL A 215 3.45 5.98 2.17
C VAL A 215 4.47 6.67 1.25
N ILE A 216 5.65 7.03 1.79
CA ILE A 216 6.72 7.70 1.04
C ILE A 216 8.00 6.87 1.16
N ASN A 217 8.59 6.56 0.02
CA ASN A 217 9.77 5.72 -0.07
C ASN A 217 10.77 6.36 -1.03
N ARG A 218 12.06 5.99 -0.86
CA ARG A 218 13.09 6.36 -1.82
C ARG A 218 13.09 5.39 -2.98
N ASP A 219 13.13 5.93 -4.18
CA ASP A 219 13.38 5.17 -5.39
C ASP A 219 14.83 4.65 -5.35
N PRO A 220 15.05 3.33 -5.46
CA PRO A 220 16.39 2.76 -5.48
C PRO A 220 17.21 3.15 -6.73
N TYR A 221 16.57 3.59 -7.80
CA TYR A 221 17.21 3.92 -9.07
C TYR A 221 17.78 5.33 -9.08
N ASP A 222 16.97 6.34 -8.74
CA ASP A 222 17.40 7.74 -8.78
C ASP A 222 17.62 8.36 -7.38
N GLY A 223 17.32 7.59 -6.32
CA GLY A 223 17.53 7.97 -4.93
C GLY A 223 16.50 8.95 -4.38
N ARG A 224 15.59 9.48 -5.20
CA ARG A 224 14.60 10.50 -4.80
C ARG A 224 13.42 9.88 -4.09
N ALA A 225 12.72 10.68 -3.29
CA ALA A 225 11.51 10.21 -2.64
C ALA A 225 10.32 10.27 -3.61
N ALA A 226 9.46 9.25 -3.59
CA ALA A 226 8.25 9.17 -4.38
C ALA A 226 7.06 8.70 -3.52
N LYS A 227 5.86 9.16 -3.88
CA LYS A 227 4.58 8.82 -3.24
C LYS A 227 3.41 9.33 -4.09
N CYS A 228 2.19 8.91 -3.76
CA CYS A 228 0.95 9.42 -4.36
C CYS A 228 0.90 10.97 -4.39
N THR A 229 0.41 11.51 -5.51
CA THR A 229 0.29 12.94 -5.81
C THR A 229 -1.13 13.48 -5.69
N LEU A 230 -2.12 12.59 -5.53
CA LEU A 230 -3.56 12.88 -5.61
C LEU A 230 -4.08 13.25 -7.02
N CYS A 231 -3.31 12.94 -8.07
CA CYS A 231 -3.65 13.20 -9.48
C CYS A 231 -4.15 14.63 -9.72
#